data_AF-A0A1B7NKJ8-F1
#
_entry.id   AF-A0A1B7NKJ8-F1
#
_cell.length_a   1.000
_cell.length_b   1.000
_cell.length_c   1.000
_cell.angle_alpha   90.00
_cell.angle_beta   90.00
_cell.angle_gamma   90.00
#
_symmetry.space_group_name_H-M   'P 1'
#
loop_
_entity.id
_entity.type
_entity.pdbx_description
1 polymer ?
#
loop_
_entity_poly.entity_id
_entity_poly.type
_entity_poly.pdbx_seq_one_letter_code
_entity_poly.pdbx_strand_id
1 'polypeptide(L)'
;DYDCFYASVFEAENPALRSLPLAVQQKQIVVTCNYEARRRGLRKMQLIKEAKKVCPDAVIVPGEDLTKFRDASKEIYSFLRGFVSGWGGRAERLGFDEVSFY
;
A
#
# COMPACT_ATOMS: atom_id res chain seq x y z
N ASP A 1 5.50 -8.98 -4.50
CA ASP A 1 4.28 -8.22 -4.24
C ASP A 1 4.35 -7.63 -2.83
N TYR A 2 4.17 -6.32 -2.69
CA TYR A 2 4.18 -5.64 -1.40
C TYR A 2 2.75 -5.53 -0.87
N ASP A 3 2.46 -6.30 0.15
CA ASP A 3 1.13 -6.32 0.74
C ASP A 3 0.73 -4.95 1.30
N CYS A 4 -0.50 -4.52 0.99
CA CYS A 4 -1.06 -3.25 1.46
C CYS A 4 -0.25 -2.00 1.05
N PHE A 5 0.49 -2.02 -0.07
CA PHE A 5 1.51 -1.02 -0.41
C PHE A 5 1.16 0.45 -0.14
N TYR A 6 0.00 0.95 -0.57
CA TYR A 6 -0.33 2.37 -0.33
C TYR A 6 -0.54 2.66 1.16
N ALA A 7 -1.16 1.73 1.89
CA ALA A 7 -1.33 1.87 3.34
C ALA A 7 0.02 1.82 4.06
N SER A 8 0.95 0.94 3.63
CA SER A 8 2.29 0.87 4.24
C SER A 8 3.11 2.14 4.01
N VAL A 9 2.92 2.84 2.88
CA VAL A 9 3.57 4.15 2.65
C VAL A 9 3.08 5.18 3.66
N PHE A 10 1.77 5.26 3.93
CA PHE A 10 1.25 6.14 4.97
C PHE A 10 1.69 5.73 6.38
N GLU A 11 1.77 4.43 6.68
CA GLU A 11 2.27 3.91 7.95
C GLU A 11 3.78 4.13 8.16
N ALA A 12 4.54 4.29 7.08
CA ALA A 12 5.95 4.68 7.13
C ALA A 12 6.10 6.18 7.43
N GLU A 13 5.27 7.03 6.80
CA GLU A 13 5.23 8.47 7.08
C GLU A 13 4.69 8.79 8.49
N ASN A 14 3.68 8.05 8.95
CA ASN A 14 3.07 8.21 10.27
C ASN A 14 2.93 6.85 10.97
N PRO A 15 3.91 6.47 11.83
CA PRO A 15 3.90 5.20 12.54
C PRO A 15 2.68 4.95 13.43
N ALA A 16 1.99 6.00 13.90
CA ALA A 16 0.78 5.85 14.71
C ALA A 16 -0.38 5.16 13.94
N LEU A 17 -0.34 5.20 12.61
CA LEU A 17 -1.36 4.55 11.78
C LEU A 17 -1.27 3.01 11.80
N ARG A 18 -0.13 2.43 12.18
CA ARG A 18 0.07 0.97 12.20
C ARG A 18 -0.84 0.24 13.18
N SER A 19 -1.23 0.92 14.26
CA SER A 19 -2.14 0.40 15.28
C SER A 19 -3.61 0.75 15.03
N LEU A 20 -3.92 1.44 13.93
CA LEU A 20 -5.27 1.88 13.61
C LEU A 20 -5.78 1.18 12.35
N PRO A 21 -7.09 0.92 12.23
CA PRO A 21 -7.68 0.42 10.99
C PRO A 21 -7.59 1.49 9.90
N LEU A 22 -6.64 1.33 8.98
CA LEU A 22 -6.35 2.29 7.92
C LEU A 22 -6.92 1.83 6.58
N ALA A 23 -7.63 2.71 5.89
CA ALA A 23 -8.09 2.54 4.52
C ALA A 23 -7.58 3.69 3.64
N VAL A 24 -7.05 3.36 2.46
CA VAL A 24 -6.66 4.35 1.45
C VAL A 24 -7.81 4.48 0.44
N GLN A 25 -8.28 5.70 0.25
CA GLN A 25 -9.38 6.03 -0.64
C GLN A 25 -8.86 6.55 -1.98
N GLN A 26 -9.46 6.09 -3.08
CA GLN A 26 -9.45 6.83 -4.33
C GLN A 26 -10.88 6.98 -4.83
N LYS A 27 -11.29 8.21 -5.13
CA LYS A 27 -12.69 8.54 -5.47
C LYS A 27 -13.65 8.10 -4.36
N GLN A 28 -14.40 7.01 -4.53
CA GLN A 28 -15.35 6.49 -3.55
C GLN A 28 -15.05 5.03 -3.17
N ILE A 29 -13.85 4.54 -3.48
CA ILE A 29 -13.45 3.14 -3.31
C ILE A 29 -12.25 3.07 -2.37
N VAL A 30 -12.26 2.07 -1.49
CA VAL A 30 -11.09 1.62 -0.72
C VAL A 30 -10.17 0.89 -1.69
N VAL A 31 -9.09 1.54 -2.12
CA VAL A 31 -8.14 0.91 -3.05
C VAL A 31 -7.25 -0.11 -2.37
N THR A 32 -6.93 0.13 -1.09
CA THR A 32 -6.29 -0.85 -0.22
C THR A 32 -6.57 -0.49 1.24
N CYS A 33 -6.32 -1.42 2.15
CA CYS A 33 -6.41 -1.22 3.59
C CYS A 33 -5.34 -2.05 4.30
N ASN A 34 -4.87 -1.58 5.46
CA ASN A 34 -3.83 -2.25 6.22
C ASN A 34 -4.35 -3.53 6.90
N TYR A 35 -3.45 -4.30 7.49
CA TYR A 35 -3.83 -5.54 8.15
C TYR A 35 -4.75 -5.33 9.36
N GLU A 36 -4.63 -4.20 10.07
CA GLU A 36 -5.52 -3.89 11.18
C GLU A 36 -6.97 -3.70 10.72
N ALA A 37 -7.17 -2.98 9.62
CA ALA A 37 -8.46 -2.86 8.95
C ALA A 37 -8.98 -4.22 8.46
N ARG A 38 -8.13 -5.03 7.80
CA ARG A 38 -8.50 -6.36 7.30
C ARG A 38 -8.98 -7.29 8.43
N ARG A 39 -8.32 -7.27 9.60
CA ARG A 39 -8.73 -8.02 10.79
C ARG A 39 -10.15 -7.67 11.25
N ARG A 40 -10.58 -6.43 11.01
CA ARG A 40 -11.93 -5.93 11.33
C ARG A 40 -12.94 -6.11 10.19
N GLY A 41 -12.55 -6.80 9.11
CA GLY A 41 -13.43 -7.16 8.01
C GLY A 41 -13.47 -6.16 6.85
N LEU A 42 -12.71 -5.06 6.90
CA LEU A 42 -12.52 -4.18 5.74
C LEU A 42 -11.81 -4.92 4.60
N ARG A 43 -12.22 -4.63 3.37
CA ARG A 43 -11.65 -5.23 2.15
C ARG A 43 -11.39 -4.18 1.10
N LYS A 44 -10.39 -4.42 0.24
CA LYS A 44 -10.16 -3.61 -0.97
C LYS A 44 -11.36 -3.71 -1.93
N MET A 45 -11.51 -2.71 -2.78
CA MET A 45 -12.60 -2.55 -3.75
C MET A 45 -13.99 -2.35 -3.13
N GLN A 46 -14.08 -2.07 -1.82
CA GLN A 46 -15.33 -1.66 -1.18
C GLN A 46 -15.60 -0.18 -1.41
N LEU A 47 -16.88 0.19 -1.53
CA LEU A 47 -17.28 1.59 -1.45
C LEU A 47 -17.00 2.12 -0.04
N ILE A 48 -16.54 3.37 0.05
CA ILE A 48 -16.22 4.04 1.33
C ILE A 48 -17.43 4.05 2.27
N LYS A 49 -18.64 4.18 1.72
CA LYS A 49 -19.90 4.09 2.49
C LYS A 49 -20.06 2.74 3.18
N GLU A 50 -19.74 1.64 2.52
CA GLU A 50 -19.86 0.29 3.09
C GLU A 50 -18.71 0.00 4.05
N ALA A 51 -17.50 0.45 3.72
CA ALA A 51 -16.33 0.37 4.59
C ALA A 51 -16.59 1.01 5.97
N LYS A 52 -17.22 2.19 6.01
CA LYS A 52 -17.61 2.87 7.26
C LYS A 52 -18.68 2.13 8.08
N LYS A 53 -19.51 1.30 7.45
CA LYS A 53 -20.45 0.46 8.20
C LYS A 53 -19.74 -0.72 8.85
N VAL A 54 -18.75 -1.29 8.16
CA VAL A 54 -17.96 -2.44 8.65
C VAL A 54 -17.03 -2.02 9.78
N CYS A 55 -16.33 -0.89 9.64
CA CYS A 55 -15.39 -0.38 10.62
C CYS A 55 -15.62 1.13 10.79
N PRO A 56 -16.53 1.55 11.69
CA PRO A 56 -16.88 2.96 11.87
C PRO A 56 -15.73 3.85 12.33
N ASP A 57 -14.74 3.28 13.00
CA ASP A 57 -13.53 3.93 13.50
C ASP A 57 -12.35 3.86 12.52
N ALA A 58 -12.58 3.41 11.28
CA ALA A 58 -11.55 3.37 10.24
C ALA A 58 -11.01 4.78 9.94
N VAL A 59 -9.68 4.91 9.99
CA VAL A 59 -8.98 6.07 9.48
C VAL A 59 -8.95 5.97 7.96
N ILE A 60 -9.50 6.96 7.28
CA ILE A 60 -9.56 7.01 5.83
C ILE A 60 -8.67 8.14 5.33
N VAL A 61 -7.68 7.81 4.50
CA VAL A 61 -6.73 8.77 3.93
C VAL A 61 -6.88 8.86 2.41
N PRO A 62 -6.73 10.06 1.81
CA PRO A 62 -6.79 10.22 0.37
C PRO A 62 -5.53 9.63 -0.29
N GLY A 63 -5.73 8.88 -1.38
CA GLY A 63 -4.68 8.23 -2.15
C GLY A 63 -4.63 8.65 -3.61
N GLU A 64 -5.29 9.77 -3.97
CA GLU A 64 -5.35 10.28 -5.34
C GLU A 64 -3.99 10.73 -5.86
N ASP A 65 -3.18 11.37 -5.01
CA ASP A 65 -1.81 11.75 -5.37
C ASP A 65 -0.90 10.53 -5.30
N LEU A 66 -0.47 10.08 -6.48
CA LEU A 66 0.38 8.91 -6.64
C LEU A 66 1.87 9.18 -6.42
N THR A 67 2.27 10.44 -6.19
CA THR A 67 3.67 10.85 -6.15
C THR A 67 4.45 10.07 -5.10
N LYS A 68 3.95 10.02 -3.85
CA LYS A 68 4.60 9.29 -2.75
C LYS A 68 4.71 7.78 -3.00
N PHE A 69 3.68 7.16 -3.57
CA PHE A 69 3.68 5.72 -3.87
C PHE A 69 4.68 5.41 -4.98
N ARG A 70 4.75 6.28 -6.00
CA ARG A 70 5.74 6.17 -7.07
C ARG A 70 7.16 6.32 -6.55
N ASP A 71 7.39 7.26 -5.65
CA ASP A 71 8.74 7.52 -5.13
C ASP A 71 9.20 6.39 -4.20
N ALA A 72 8.34 5.92 -3.30
CA ALA A 72 8.61 4.73 -2.49
C ALA A 72 8.87 3.48 -3.36
N SER A 73 8.07 3.27 -4.41
CA SER A 73 8.26 2.17 -5.36
C SER A 73 9.64 2.21 -6.06
N LYS A 74 10.08 3.41 -6.46
CA LYS A 74 11.40 3.60 -7.08
C LYS A 74 12.54 3.32 -6.10
N GLU A 75 12.40 3.73 -4.86
CA GLU A 75 13.41 3.50 -3.81
C GLU A 75 13.58 1.99 -3.56
N ILE A 76 12.47 1.28 -3.34
CA ILE A 76 12.48 -0.17 -3.13
C ILE A 76 13.05 -0.89 -4.36
N TYR A 77 12.63 -0.51 -5.56
CA TYR A 77 13.15 -1.12 -6.79
C TYR A 77 14.65 -0.86 -6.99
N SER A 78 15.14 0.35 -6.69
CA SER A 78 16.57 0.68 -6.79
C SER A 78 17.40 -0.20 -5.86
N PHE A 79 16.94 -0.38 -4.63
CA PHE A 79 17.56 -1.26 -3.65
C PHE A 79 17.59 -2.72 -4.13
N LEU A 80 16.43 -3.26 -4.56
CA LEU A 80 16.31 -4.65 -5.03
C LEU A 80 17.16 -4.90 -6.28
N ARG A 81 17.15 -3.97 -7.25
CA ARG A 81 17.96 -4.07 -8.46
C ARG A 81 19.45 -4.08 -8.14
N GLY A 82 19.91 -3.20 -7.26
CA GLY A 82 21.29 -3.15 -6.81
C GLY A 82 21.72 -4.45 -6.15
N PHE A 83 20.88 -5.00 -5.27
CA PHE A 83 21.11 -6.29 -4.64
C PHE A 83 21.23 -7.40 -5.68
N VAL A 84 20.21 -7.60 -6.52
CA VAL A 84 20.13 -8.70 -7.50
C VAL A 84 21.21 -8.63 -8.57
N SER A 85 21.59 -7.43 -9.02
CA SER A 85 22.67 -7.27 -10.00
C SER A 85 24.02 -7.75 -9.45
N GLY A 86 24.25 -7.64 -8.13
CA GLY A 86 25.44 -8.20 -7.46
C GLY A 86 25.52 -9.72 -7.52
N TRP A 87 24.39 -10.41 -7.72
CA TRP A 87 24.30 -11.87 -7.89
C TRP A 87 24.22 -12.30 -9.35
N GLY A 88 24.38 -11.38 -10.30
CA GLY A 88 24.29 -11.65 -11.74
C GLY A 88 22.86 -11.81 -12.28
N GLY A 89 21.84 -11.58 -11.44
CA GLY A 89 20.43 -11.64 -11.84
C GLY A 89 19.92 -10.33 -12.44
N ARG A 90 18.66 -10.34 -12.86
CA ARG A 90 17.91 -9.17 -13.35
C ARG A 90 16.64 -8.99 -12.53
N ALA A 91 16.21 -7.74 -12.41
CA ALA A 91 14.95 -7.37 -11.78
C ALA A 91 14.11 -6.55 -12.76
N GLU A 92 12.81 -6.79 -12.79
CA GLU A 92 11.83 -6.06 -13.58
C GLU A 92 10.68 -5.60 -12.70
N ARG A 93 10.23 -4.36 -12.85
CA ARG A 93 9.14 -3.80 -12.04
C ARG A 93 7.80 -3.91 -12.76
N LEU A 94 6.80 -4.43 -12.06
CA LEU A 94 5.40 -4.52 -12.50
C LEU A 94 4.55 -3.63 -11.58
N GLY A 95 3.95 -2.57 -12.12
CA GLY A 95 3.20 -1.62 -11.29
C GLY A 95 4.07 -0.91 -10.25
N PHE A 96 3.51 -0.63 -9.07
CA PHE A 96 4.23 0.05 -7.99
C PHE A 96 4.73 -0.92 -6.90
N ASP A 97 4.07 -2.05 -6.75
CA ASP A 97 4.21 -2.96 -5.64
C ASP A 97 4.73 -4.36 -6.00
N GLU A 98 5.04 -4.60 -7.28
CA GLU A 98 5.51 -5.90 -7.75
C GLU A 98 6.84 -5.80 -8.51
N VAL A 99 7.71 -6.79 -8.27
CA VAL A 99 9.01 -6.93 -8.91
C VAL A 99 9.25 -8.42 -9.19
N SER A 100 9.62 -8.72 -10.43
CA SER A 100 10.02 -10.05 -10.88
C SER A 100 11.55 -10.15 -10.95
N PHE A 101 12.10 -11.31 -10.61
CA PHE A 101 13.53 -11.58 -10.65
C PHE A 101 13.82 -12.74 -11.60
N TYR A 102 14.91 -12.62 -12.35
CA TYR A 102 15.33 -13.58 -13.38
C TYR A 102 16.84 -13.81 -13.35
#